data_AF-A0A327ZLW8-F1
#
_entry.id   AF-A0A327ZLW8-F1
#
_cell.length_a   1.000
_cell.length_b   1.000
_cell.length_c   1.000
_cell.angle_alpha   90.00
_cell.angle_beta   90.00
_cell.angle_gamma   90.00
#
_symmetry.space_group_name_H-M   'P 1'
#
loop_
_entity.id
_entity.type
_entity.pdbx_description
1 polymer ?
#
loop_
_entity_poly.entity_id
_entity_poly.type
_entity_poly.pdbx_seq_one_letter_code
_entity_poly.pdbx_strand_id
1 'polypeptide(L)'
;MFPDIDACRAAARWAQQHAAELSVTIVRSGATAWRWRMEAGGAVVAVASRDYQRRIQAAQAAAVVLGLLAGAELGEMPVRVRI
;
A
#
# COMPACT_ATOMS: atom_id res chain seq x y z
N MET A 1 11.65 -1.61 -1.80
CA MET A 1 11.61 -2.24 -3.13
C MET A 1 11.81 -3.73 -2.90
N PHE A 2 11.00 -4.60 -3.51
CA PHE A 2 11.12 -6.05 -3.36
C PHE A 2 12.16 -6.60 -4.34
N PRO A 3 12.90 -7.67 -3.96
CA PRO A 3 13.97 -8.22 -4.80
C PRO A 3 13.45 -8.91 -6.07
N ASP A 4 12.24 -9.48 -6.00
CA ASP A 4 11.60 -10.18 -7.11
C ASP A 4 10.06 -10.15 -6.97
N ILE A 5 9.37 -10.74 -7.95
CA ILE A 5 7.90 -10.78 -8.00
C ILE A 5 7.30 -11.69 -6.93
N ASP A 6 7.99 -12.75 -6.53
CA ASP A 6 7.50 -13.71 -5.53
C ASP A 6 7.54 -13.10 -4.14
N ALA A 7 8.61 -12.37 -3.81
CA ALA A 7 8.73 -11.58 -2.60
C ALA A 7 7.66 -10.49 -2.53
N CYS A 8 7.38 -9.82 -3.66
CA CYS A 8 6.29 -8.84 -3.75
C CYS A 8 4.92 -9.48 -3.50
N ARG A 9 4.66 -10.63 -4.12
CA ARG A 9 3.41 -11.39 -3.96
C ARG A 9 3.24 -11.92 -2.55
N ALA A 10 4.32 -12.42 -1.94
CA ALA A 10 4.33 -12.88 -0.56
C ALA A 10 4.02 -11.74 0.41
N ALA A 11 4.63 -10.56 0.21
CA ALA A 11 4.34 -9.37 1.02
C ALA A 11 2.89 -8.90 0.85
N ALA A 12 2.36 -8.92 -0.37
CA ALA A 12 0.96 -8.60 -0.62
C ALA A 12 0.02 -9.56 0.14
N ARG A 13 0.20 -10.89 -0.01
CA ARG A 13 -0.60 -11.90 0.71
C ARG A 13 -0.51 -11.75 2.22
N TRP A 14 0.69 -11.51 2.73
CA TRP A 14 0.92 -11.29 4.15
C TRP A 14 0.10 -10.09 4.64
N ALA A 15 0.11 -8.98 3.91
CA ALA A 15 -0.67 -7.78 4.25
C ALA A 15 -2.19 -8.04 4.21
N GLN A 16 -2.69 -8.91 3.31
CA GLN A 16 -4.10 -9.32 3.28
C GLN A 16 -4.50 -10.13 4.52
N GLN A 17 -3.65 -11.09 4.91
CA GLN A 17 -3.90 -11.95 6.07
C GLN A 17 -3.88 -11.19 7.39
N HIS A 18 -3.04 -10.15 7.49
CA HIS A 18 -2.86 -9.34 8.70
C HIS A 18 -3.52 -7.97 8.59
N ALA A 19 -4.49 -7.79 7.67
CA ALA A 19 -5.11 -6.49 7.40
C ALA A 19 -5.69 -5.83 8.67
N ALA A 20 -6.20 -6.62 9.61
CA ALA A 20 -6.74 -6.14 10.88
C ALA A 20 -5.68 -5.59 11.85
N GLU A 21 -4.41 -5.95 11.66
CA GLU A 21 -3.28 -5.53 12.50
C GLU A 21 -2.56 -4.30 11.93
N LEU A 22 -2.91 -3.89 10.70
CA LEU A 22 -2.28 -2.76 10.04
C LEU A 22 -2.77 -1.44 10.63
N SER A 23 -1.82 -0.57 10.95
CA SER A 23 -2.11 0.83 11.27
C SER A 23 -1.82 1.72 10.06
N VAL A 24 -2.55 2.84 9.95
CA VAL A 24 -2.38 3.82 8.87
C VAL A 24 -1.85 5.12 9.45
N THR A 25 -0.75 5.61 8.90
CA THR A 25 -0.19 6.93 9.21
C THR A 25 -0.30 7.84 7.99
N ILE A 26 -0.87 9.03 8.18
CA ILE A 26 -0.90 10.08 7.15
C ILE A 26 0.29 11.00 7.35
N VAL A 27 1.20 11.00 6.40
CA VAL A 27 2.47 11.74 6.44
C VAL A 27 2.46 12.87 5.42
N ARG A 28 3.17 13.95 5.73
CA ARG A 28 3.43 15.03 4.79
C ARG A 28 4.61 14.65 3.90
N SER A 29 4.45 14.72 2.58
CA SER A 29 5.46 14.34 1.58
C SER A 29 6.06 15.55 0.84
N GLY A 30 5.69 16.78 1.24
CA GLY A 30 6.21 18.03 0.69
C GLY A 30 5.50 19.26 1.30
N ALA A 31 5.70 20.43 0.69
CA ALA A 31 5.09 21.68 1.17
C ALA A 31 3.55 21.66 1.10
N THR A 32 2.98 20.96 0.12
CA THR A 32 1.53 20.90 -0.14
C THR A 32 1.03 19.49 -0.41
N ALA A 33 1.87 18.47 -0.14
CA ALA A 33 1.59 17.08 -0.49
C ALA A 33 1.51 16.18 0.75
N TRP A 34 0.62 15.20 0.67
CA TRP A 34 0.33 14.21 1.70
C TRP A 34 0.36 12.80 1.09
N ARG A 35 0.83 11.83 1.87
CA ARG A 35 0.78 10.40 1.56
C ARG A 35 0.28 9.63 2.77
N TRP A 36 -0.16 8.40 2.53
CA TRP A 36 -0.37 7.42 3.58
C TRP A 36 0.72 6.36 3.51
N ARG A 37 1.00 5.75 4.66
CA ARG A 37 1.75 4.50 4.78
C ARG A 37 1.02 3.58 5.76
N MET A 38 1.12 2.28 5.51
CA MET A 38 0.61 1.23 6.40
C MET A 38 1.77 0.60 7.14
N GLU A 39 1.57 0.33 8.42
CA GLU A 39 2.57 -0.22 9.32
C GLU A 39 2.04 -1.45 10.05
N ALA A 40 2.93 -2.38 10.33
CA ALA A 40 2.68 -3.52 11.22
C ALA A 40 3.90 -3.74 12.11
N GLY A 41 3.70 -3.79 13.43
CA GLY A 41 4.83 -3.93 14.37
C GLY A 41 5.93 -2.88 14.19
N GLY A 42 5.59 -1.67 13.72
CA GLY A 42 6.53 -0.59 13.44
C GLY A 42 7.25 -0.66 12.08
N ALA A 43 7.03 -1.71 11.28
CA ALA A 43 7.58 -1.82 9.93
C ALA A 43 6.57 -1.30 8.88
N VAL A 44 7.05 -0.55 7.88
CA VAL A 44 6.22 -0.08 6.77
C VAL A 44 6.00 -1.21 5.77
N VAL A 45 4.75 -1.56 5.51
CA VAL A 45 4.36 -2.69 4.64
C VAL A 45 3.73 -2.25 3.32
N ALA A 46 3.12 -1.07 3.30
CA ALA A 46 2.58 -0.46 2.08
C ALA A 46 2.68 1.06 2.14
N VAL A 47 2.79 1.69 0.98
CA VAL A 47 2.83 3.15 0.83
C VAL A 47 1.92 3.59 -0.30
N ALA A 48 1.45 4.83 -0.22
CA ALA A 48 0.70 5.44 -1.31
C ALA A 48 1.52 5.48 -2.60
N SER A 49 0.90 5.10 -3.72
CA SER A 49 1.49 5.20 -5.06
C SER A 49 1.52 6.64 -5.60
N ARG A 50 0.78 7.55 -4.99
CA ARG A 50 0.65 8.96 -5.41
C ARG A 50 0.63 9.91 -4.22
N ASP A 51 0.96 11.17 -4.51
CA ASP A 51 0.74 12.30 -3.62
C ASP A 51 -0.71 12.81 -3.68
N TYR A 52 -1.19 13.29 -2.54
CA TYR A 52 -2.49 13.94 -2.40
C TYR A 52 -2.30 15.39 -1.98
N GLN A 53 -3.07 16.31 -2.55
CA GLN A 53 -3.00 17.73 -2.20
C GLN A 53 -3.60 18.01 -0.81
N ARG A 54 -4.56 17.20 -0.36
CA ARG A 54 -5.24 17.38 0.93
C ARG A 54 -5.05 16.15 1.83
N ARG A 55 -4.76 16.39 3.11
CA ARG A 55 -4.63 15.35 4.14
C ARG A 55 -5.84 14.41 4.18
N ILE A 56 -7.06 14.96 4.06
CA ILE A 56 -8.30 14.18 4.08
C ILE A 56 -8.41 13.22 2.90
N GLN A 57 -7.92 13.60 1.71
CA GLN A 57 -7.93 12.72 0.54
C GLN A 57 -6.98 11.53 0.73
N ALA A 58 -5.80 11.77 1.32
CA ALA A 58 -4.89 10.69 1.69
C ALA A 58 -5.53 9.73 2.71
N ALA A 59 -6.23 10.27 3.72
CA ALA A 59 -6.90 9.47 4.73
C ALA A 59 -8.04 8.62 4.15
N GLN A 60 -8.89 9.21 3.30
CA GLN A 60 -9.98 8.49 2.62
C GLN A 60 -9.44 7.39 1.70
N ALA A 61 -8.39 7.68 0.92
CA ALA A 61 -7.76 6.67 0.07
C ALA A 61 -7.18 5.52 0.89
N ALA A 62 -6.54 5.82 2.03
CA ALA A 62 -6.01 4.78 2.91
C ALA A 62 -7.11 3.91 3.53
N ALA A 63 -8.23 4.52 3.96
CA ALA A 63 -9.38 3.80 4.50
C ALA A 63 -10.00 2.85 3.45
N VAL A 64 -10.12 3.31 2.19
CA VAL A 64 -10.59 2.46 1.08
C VAL A 64 -9.64 1.27 0.86
N VAL A 65 -8.33 1.52 0.81
CA VAL A 65 -7.35 0.44 0.62
C VAL A 65 -7.44 -0.57 1.77
N LEU A 66 -7.47 -0.12 3.02
CA LEU A 66 -7.55 -1.00 4.19
C LEU A 66 -8.84 -1.83 4.18
N GLY A 67 -9.97 -1.23 3.83
CA GLY A 67 -11.26 -1.92 3.75
C GLY A 67 -11.36 -2.97 2.63
N LEU A 68 -10.59 -2.80 1.55
CA LEU A 68 -10.57 -3.76 0.43
C LEU A 68 -9.46 -4.82 0.57
N LEU A 69 -8.41 -4.53 1.35
CA LEU A 69 -7.17 -5.30 1.33
C LEU A 69 -7.38 -6.80 1.55
N ALA A 70 -8.17 -7.17 2.57
CA ALA A 70 -8.42 -8.57 2.94
C ALA A 70 -9.09 -9.39 1.83
N GLY A 71 -9.91 -8.75 0.97
CA GLY A 71 -10.68 -9.41 -0.08
C GLY A 71 -10.22 -9.12 -1.51
N ALA A 72 -9.16 -8.32 -1.68
CA ALA A 72 -8.69 -7.94 -3.01
C ALA A 72 -8.09 -9.13 -3.78
N GLU A 73 -8.36 -9.23 -5.07
CA GLU A 73 -7.69 -10.19 -5.93
C GLU A 73 -6.27 -9.70 -6.25
N LEU A 74 -5.27 -10.57 -6.08
CA LEU A 74 -3.91 -10.29 -6.51
C LEU A 74 -3.78 -10.59 -8.00
N GLY A 75 -3.83 -9.52 -8.80
CA GLY A 75 -3.63 -9.61 -10.25
C GLY A 75 -2.26 -10.19 -10.63
N GLU A 76 -2.22 -10.94 -11.72
CA GLU A 76 -0.97 -11.33 -12.35
C GLU A 76 -0.46 -10.19 -13.23
N MET A 77 0.82 -9.88 -13.12
CA MET A 77 1.44 -8.89 -14.00
C MET A 77 1.95 -9.64 -15.24
N PRO A 78 1.41 -9.38 -16.45
CA PRO A 78 1.91 -10.03 -17.65
C PRO A 78 3.36 -9.60 -17.90
N VAL A 79 4.24 -10.57 -18.08
CA VAL A 79 5.63 -10.33 -18.46
C VAL A 79 5.62 -9.68 -19.85
N ARG A 80 5.92 -8.38 -19.93
CA ARG A 80 6.18 -7.75 -21.23
C ARG A 80 7.52 -8.24 -21.74
N VAL A 81 7.51 -9.31 -22.54
CA VAL A 81 8.65 -9.68 -23.38
C VAL A 81 8.79 -8.60 -24.45
N ARG A 82 9.86 -7.81 -24.38
CA ARG A 82 10.27 -6.98 -25.52
C ARG A 82 10.87 -7.94 -26.55
N ILE A 83 10.17 -8.09 -27.69
CA ILE A 83 10.70 -8.72 -28.91
C ILE A 83 11.47 -7.66 -29.69
#